data_AF-A0A559JBY2-F1
#
_entry.id   AF-A0A559JBY2-F1
#
_cell.length_a   1.000
_cell.length_b   1.000
_cell.length_c   1.000
_cell.angle_alpha   90.00
_cell.angle_beta   90.00
_cell.angle_gamma   90.00
#
_symmetry.space_group_name_H-M   'P 1'
#
loop_
_entity.id
_entity.type
_entity.pdbx_description
1 polymer ?
#
loop_
_entity_poly.entity_id
_entity_poly.type
_entity_poly.pdbx_seq_one_letter_code
_entity_poly.pdbx_strand_id
1 'polypeptide(L)'
;MNEHYEKGEQFVNQQAFRPIPDTDGGRLKHSGLGIASFVLSLVAIMSFIVLTIVIISLFTNAIDFTQVVDENGNRLMSDNEIVDKIQPFIGYLILYPLLLGVVLIGLILGIVGLARPGTKKVFAILGTVFNGLPLLFVTLLMIIGLAAV
;
A
#
# COMPACT_ATOMS: atom_id res chain seq x y z
N MET A 1 -70.89 -59.75 3.07
CA MET A 1 -70.46 -58.87 4.18
C MET A 1 -69.16 -58.25 3.71
N ASN A 2 -69.22 -57.06 3.09
CA ASN A 2 -68.09 -56.44 2.43
C ASN A 2 -67.81 -55.12 3.15
N GLU A 3 -66.70 -55.04 3.86
CA GLU A 3 -66.26 -53.84 4.56
C GLU A 3 -65.62 -52.88 3.54
N HIS A 4 -66.25 -51.72 3.36
CA HIS A 4 -65.65 -50.60 2.62
C HIS A 4 -64.64 -49.92 3.52
N TYR A 5 -63.35 -50.16 3.28
CA TYR A 5 -62.27 -49.39 3.90
C TYR A 5 -62.25 -47.98 3.28
N GLU A 6 -62.59 -46.98 4.09
CA GLU A 6 -62.38 -45.57 3.74
C GLU A 6 -60.87 -45.35 3.50
N LYS A 7 -60.54 -44.87 2.30
CA LYS A 7 -59.19 -44.45 1.96
C LYS A 7 -58.81 -43.29 2.87
N GLY A 8 -58.04 -43.58 3.91
CA GLY A 8 -57.43 -42.58 4.77
C GLY A 8 -56.75 -41.52 3.91
N GLU A 9 -57.12 -40.27 4.14
CA GLU A 9 -56.45 -39.12 3.56
C GLU A 9 -54.97 -39.20 3.96
N GLN A 10 -54.14 -39.65 3.03
CA GLN A 10 -52.69 -39.55 3.18
C GLN A 10 -52.36 -38.06 3.12
N PHE A 11 -52.27 -37.43 4.29
CA PHE A 11 -51.61 -36.15 4.44
C PHE A 11 -50.21 -36.32 3.86
N VAL A 12 -50.00 -35.74 2.68
CA VAL A 12 -48.69 -35.65 2.04
C VAL A 12 -47.78 -35.02 3.09
N ASN A 13 -46.84 -35.81 3.61
CA ASN A 13 -45.81 -35.35 4.52
C ASN A 13 -44.90 -34.40 3.73
N GLN A 14 -45.39 -33.17 3.54
CA GLN A 14 -44.57 -32.05 3.15
C GLN A 14 -43.59 -31.87 4.30
N GLN A 15 -42.38 -32.37 4.09
CA GLN A 15 -41.25 -32.27 5.01
C GLN A 15 -41.24 -30.86 5.61
N ALA A 16 -41.73 -30.74 6.85
CA ALA A 16 -41.89 -29.46 7.55
C ALA A 16 -40.53 -28.79 7.86
N PHE A 17 -39.45 -29.53 7.64
CA PHE A 17 -38.08 -29.06 7.71
C PHE A 17 -37.47 -29.05 6.32
N ARG A 18 -37.56 -27.91 5.64
CA ARG A 18 -36.50 -27.52 4.71
C ARG A 18 -35.40 -26.89 5.56
N PRO A 19 -34.13 -27.34 5.46
CA PRO A 19 -33.02 -26.54 5.96
C PRO A 19 -33.21 -25.14 5.36
N ILE A 20 -33.36 -24.13 6.22
CA ILE A 20 -33.21 -22.74 5.78
C ILE A 20 -31.83 -22.73 5.13
N PRO A 21 -31.68 -22.36 3.84
CA PRO A 21 -30.35 -22.19 3.27
C PRO A 21 -29.65 -21.26 4.24
N ASP A 22 -28.56 -21.72 4.86
CA ASP A 22 -27.71 -20.88 5.68
C ASP A 22 -27.33 -19.72 4.77
N THR A 23 -28.10 -18.66 4.91
CA THR A 23 -27.82 -17.39 4.27
C THR A 23 -26.73 -16.90 5.16
N ASP A 24 -25.49 -17.36 4.91
CA ASP A 24 -24.28 -16.87 5.55
C ASP A 24 -24.42 -15.35 5.60
N GLY A 25 -24.85 -14.84 6.75
CA GLY A 25 -25.57 -13.57 6.83
C GLY A 25 -24.68 -12.45 6.34
N GLY A 26 -24.88 -12.03 5.08
CA GLY A 26 -24.33 -10.80 4.50
C GLY A 26 -22.84 -10.52 4.73
N ARG A 27 -22.00 -11.51 5.07
CA ARG A 27 -20.58 -11.26 5.36
C ARG A 27 -19.81 -11.12 4.05
N LEU A 28 -19.82 -9.90 3.52
CA LEU A 28 -19.02 -9.51 2.36
C LEU A 28 -17.55 -9.92 2.59
N LYS A 29 -16.98 -10.68 1.66
CA LYS A 29 -15.57 -11.08 1.68
C LYS A 29 -14.68 -9.85 1.45
N HIS A 30 -13.44 -9.88 1.95
CA HIS A 30 -12.49 -8.80 1.70
C HIS A 30 -11.94 -8.86 0.26
N SER A 31 -11.67 -7.69 -0.34
CA SER A 31 -11.06 -7.62 -1.67
C SER A 31 -9.60 -8.01 -1.61
N GLY A 32 -9.20 -9.13 -2.25
CA GLY A 32 -7.80 -9.56 -2.32
C GLY A 32 -6.88 -8.50 -2.95
N LEU A 33 -7.38 -7.76 -3.95
CA LEU A 33 -6.67 -6.63 -4.56
C LEU A 33 -6.51 -5.46 -3.59
N GLY A 34 -7.55 -5.18 -2.79
CA GLY A 34 -7.47 -4.17 -1.73
C GLY A 34 -6.45 -4.55 -0.64
N ILE A 35 -6.39 -5.83 -0.26
CA ILE A 35 -5.38 -6.32 0.70
C ILE A 35 -3.98 -6.20 0.10
N ALA A 36 -3.79 -6.61 -1.16
CA ALA A 36 -2.48 -6.50 -1.83
C ALA A 36 -2.00 -5.05 -1.89
N SER A 37 -2.87 -4.11 -2.26
CA SER A 37 -2.59 -2.66 -2.24
C SER A 37 -2.17 -2.16 -0.85
N PHE A 38 -2.91 -2.57 0.18
CA PHE A 38 -2.60 -2.21 1.56
C PHE A 38 -1.25 -2.76 2.01
N VAL A 39 -0.97 -4.04 1.77
CA VAL A 39 0.32 -4.66 2.11
C VAL A 39 1.48 -3.99 1.36
N LEU A 40 1.31 -3.70 0.06
CA LEU A 40 2.30 -2.95 -0.70
C LEU A 40 2.58 -1.56 -0.11
N SER A 41 1.55 -0.85 0.37
CA SER A 41 1.74 0.44 1.04
C SER A 41 2.57 0.31 2.31
N LEU A 42 2.34 -0.72 3.13
CA LEU A 42 3.12 -0.96 4.34
C LEU A 42 4.57 -1.30 4.01
N VAL A 43 4.79 -2.19 3.03
CA VAL A 43 6.13 -2.55 2.57
C VAL A 43 6.85 -1.34 2.00
N ALA A 44 6.18 -0.50 1.22
CA ALA A 44 6.74 0.72 0.67
C ALA A 44 7.13 1.71 1.76
N ILE A 45 6.25 1.98 2.74
CA ILE A 45 6.54 2.87 3.87
C ILE A 45 7.75 2.34 4.67
N MET A 46 7.78 1.05 5.00
CA MET A 46 8.90 0.46 5.72
C MET A 46 10.20 0.54 4.92
N SER A 47 10.15 0.24 3.63
CA SER A 47 11.31 0.32 2.74
C SER A 47 11.82 1.76 2.61
N PHE A 48 10.91 2.75 2.57
CA PHE A 48 11.27 4.16 2.52
C PHE A 48 12.01 4.57 3.79
N ILE A 49 11.47 4.22 4.96
CA ILE A 49 12.11 4.51 6.26
C ILE A 49 13.50 3.88 6.33
N VAL A 50 13.62 2.59 5.99
CA VAL A 50 14.91 1.88 6.01
C VAL A 50 15.90 2.51 5.04
N LEU A 51 15.48 2.78 3.80
CA LEU A 51 16.33 3.39 2.78
C LEU A 51 16.82 4.78 3.22
N THR A 52 15.94 5.60 3.78
CA THR A 52 16.30 6.93 4.30
C THR A 52 17.33 6.81 5.44
N ILE A 53 17.12 5.90 6.39
CA ILE A 53 18.08 5.66 7.49
C ILE A 53 19.44 5.22 6.93
N VAL A 54 19.46 4.28 5.98
CA VAL A 54 20.69 3.80 5.36
C VAL A 54 21.42 4.93 4.66
N ILE A 55 20.73 5.75 3.86
CA ILE A 55 21.35 6.88 3.15
C ILE A 55 21.91 7.89 4.15
N ILE A 56 21.13 8.30 5.16
CA ILE A 56 21.63 9.24 6.18
C ILE A 56 22.84 8.67 6.92
N SER A 57 22.81 7.38 7.27
CA SER A 57 23.93 6.70 7.91
C SER A 57 25.17 6.70 7.01
N LEU A 58 25.03 6.42 5.72
CA LEU A 58 26.14 6.45 4.78
C LEU A 58 26.73 7.86 4.64
N PHE A 59 25.86 8.88 4.53
CA PHE A 59 26.27 10.28 4.44
C PHE A 59 27.03 10.74 5.69
N THR A 60 26.53 10.43 6.89
CA THR A 60 27.16 10.81 8.16
C THR A 60 28.46 10.07 8.44
N ASN A 61 28.66 8.87 7.88
CA ASN A 61 29.95 8.17 7.96
C ASN A 61 30.95 8.67 6.90
N ALA A 62 30.47 9.11 5.74
CA ALA A 62 31.33 9.59 4.66
C ALA A 62 31.79 11.04 4.89
N ILE A 63 30.91 11.88 5.45
CA ILE A 63 31.14 13.30 5.65
C ILE A 63 31.06 13.61 7.15
N ASP A 64 32.18 14.09 7.69
CA ASP A 64 32.17 14.75 8.99
C ASP A 64 31.65 16.18 8.80
N PHE A 65 30.38 16.39 9.15
CA PHE A 65 29.73 17.69 9.00
C PHE A 65 30.41 18.80 9.82
N THR A 66 31.20 18.46 10.85
CA THR A 66 31.99 19.43 11.62
C THR A 66 33.19 19.99 10.84
N GLN A 67 33.57 19.33 9.74
CA GLN A 67 34.66 19.75 8.85
C GLN A 67 34.16 20.34 7.53
N VAL A 68 32.84 20.47 7.36
CA VAL A 68 32.25 21.08 6.17
C VAL A 68 32.18 22.59 6.29
N VAL A 69 31.90 23.10 7.51
CA VAL A 69 31.73 24.51 7.80
C VAL A 69 32.40 24.87 9.14
N ASP A 70 33.18 25.94 9.17
CA ASP A 70 33.76 26.53 10.38
C ASP A 70 32.68 27.19 11.28
N GLU A 71 33.01 27.47 12.54
CA GLU A 71 32.20 28.27 13.47
C GLU A 71 31.80 29.63 12.88
N ASN A 72 32.61 30.18 11.97
CA ASN A 72 32.33 31.42 11.25
C ASN A 72 31.47 31.26 9.98
N GLY A 73 30.98 30.06 9.66
CA GLY A 73 30.16 29.80 8.48
C GLY A 73 30.95 29.63 7.17
N ASN A 74 32.29 29.61 7.24
CA ASN A 74 33.14 29.43 6.06
C ASN A 74 33.19 27.96 5.65
N ARG A 75 33.01 27.69 4.36
CA ARG A 75 33.16 26.34 3.79
C ARG A 75 34.61 25.90 3.90
N LEU A 76 34.87 24.84 4.64
CA LEU A 76 36.19 24.25 4.85
C LEU A 76 36.52 23.18 3.81
N MET A 77 35.50 22.65 3.13
CA MET A 77 35.61 21.59 2.14
C MET A 77 35.18 22.07 0.76
N SER A 78 35.96 21.70 -0.27
CA SER A 78 35.60 22.01 -1.66
C SER A 78 34.44 21.14 -2.14
N ASP A 79 33.61 21.67 -3.04
CA ASP A 79 32.50 20.91 -3.64
C ASP A 79 33.01 19.61 -4.30
N ASN A 80 34.22 19.62 -4.87
CA ASN A 80 34.83 18.44 -5.49
C ASN A 80 35.12 17.33 -4.47
N GLU A 81 35.59 17.67 -3.27
CA GLU A 81 35.87 16.66 -2.24
C GLU A 81 34.59 16.09 -1.65
N ILE A 82 33.52 16.90 -1.56
CA ILE A 82 32.19 16.43 -1.16
C ILE A 82 31.65 15.44 -2.20
N VAL A 83 31.77 15.78 -3.49
CA VAL A 83 31.33 14.90 -4.59
C VAL A 83 32.10 13.59 -4.58
N ASP A 84 33.43 13.59 -4.46
CA ASP A 84 34.24 12.38 -4.42
C ASP A 84 33.85 11.45 -3.26
N LYS A 85 33.50 12.02 -2.10
CA LYS A 85 33.05 11.26 -0.93
C LYS A 85 31.64 10.68 -1.09
N ILE A 86 30.73 11.37 -1.78
CA ILE A 86 29.34 10.92 -1.98
C ILE A 86 29.20 10.00 -3.19
N GLN A 87 30.07 10.15 -4.20
CA GLN A 87 29.98 9.45 -5.48
C GLN A 87 29.75 7.93 -5.36
N PRO A 88 30.41 7.18 -4.44
CA PRO A 88 30.15 5.75 -4.26
C PRO A 88 28.71 5.42 -3.85
N PHE A 89 28.01 6.37 -3.22
CA PHE A 89 26.68 6.18 -2.67
C PHE A 89 25.55 6.67 -3.59
N ILE A 90 25.88 7.35 -4.70
CA ILE A 90 24.89 7.88 -5.66
C ILE A 90 23.99 6.76 -6.21
N GLY A 91 24.52 5.53 -6.31
CA GLY A 91 23.78 4.36 -6.78
C GLY A 91 22.59 3.99 -5.89
N TYR A 92 22.63 4.26 -4.58
CA TYR A 92 21.49 4.01 -3.68
C TYR A 92 20.32 4.96 -3.94
N LEU A 93 20.58 6.12 -4.56
CA LEU A 93 19.54 7.10 -4.88
C LEU A 93 18.56 6.56 -5.93
N ILE A 94 18.98 5.59 -6.76
CA ILE A 94 18.11 4.94 -7.76
C ILE A 94 17.00 4.08 -7.13
N LEU A 95 17.13 3.74 -5.85
CA LEU A 95 16.11 2.95 -5.14
C LEU A 95 14.84 3.76 -4.88
N TYR A 96 14.93 5.09 -4.78
CA TYR A 96 13.75 5.96 -4.61
C TYR A 96 12.75 5.89 -5.78
N PRO A 97 13.14 6.09 -7.06
CA PRO A 97 12.22 5.97 -8.17
C PRO A 97 11.67 4.54 -8.34
N LEU A 98 12.47 3.51 -8.02
CA LEU A 98 11.99 2.13 -7.99
C LEU A 98 10.86 1.95 -6.98
N LEU A 99 11.02 2.52 -5.78
CA LEU A 99 10.03 2.45 -4.72
C LEU A 99 8.75 3.23 -5.07
N LEU A 100 8.88 4.37 -5.76
CA LEU A 100 7.73 5.08 -6.33
C LEU A 100 6.96 4.23 -7.36
N GLY A 101 7.67 3.42 -8.15
CA GLY A 101 7.04 2.44 -9.04
C GLY A 101 6.19 1.41 -8.29
N VAL A 102 6.69 0.90 -7.16
CA VAL A 102 5.94 -0.02 -6.30
C VAL A 102 4.69 0.65 -5.71
N VAL A 103 4.83 1.89 -5.24
CA VAL A 103 3.70 2.71 -4.75
C VAL A 103 2.65 2.92 -5.84
N LEU A 104 3.08 3.18 -7.08
CA LEU A 104 2.16 3.32 -8.22
C LEU A 104 1.39 2.03 -8.51
N ILE A 105 2.06 0.87 -8.49
CA ILE A 105 1.39 -0.44 -8.63
C ILE A 105 0.41 -0.65 -7.48
N GLY A 106 0.82 -0.34 -6.25
CA GLY A 106 -0.03 -0.40 -5.06
C GLY A 106 -1.28 0.48 -5.19
N LEU A 107 -1.14 1.69 -5.73
CA LEU A 107 -2.25 2.60 -6.00
C LEU A 107 -3.23 2.03 -7.02
N ILE A 108 -2.73 1.51 -8.14
CA ILE A 108 -3.57 0.89 -9.19
C ILE A 108 -4.38 -0.27 -8.59
N LEU A 109 -3.73 -1.16 -7.82
CA LEU A 109 -4.41 -2.26 -7.15
C LEU A 109 -5.46 -1.79 -6.13
N GLY A 110 -5.21 -0.67 -5.46
CA GLY A 110 -6.15 -0.05 -4.53
C GLY A 110 -7.40 0.46 -5.24
N ILE A 111 -7.22 1.17 -6.35
CA ILE A 111 -8.30 1.70 -7.19
C ILE A 111 -9.14 0.55 -7.78
N VAL A 112 -8.50 -0.46 -8.36
CA VAL A 112 -9.20 -1.65 -8.89
C VAL A 112 -9.91 -2.41 -7.76
N GLY A 113 -9.29 -2.50 -6.59
CA GLY A 113 -9.87 -3.09 -5.39
C GLY A 113 -11.12 -2.33 -4.89
N LEU A 114 -11.18 -1.02 -5.11
CA LEU A 114 -12.31 -0.15 -4.75
C LEU A 114 -13.48 -0.28 -5.71
N ALA A 115 -13.18 -0.48 -7.01
CA ALA A 115 -14.16 -0.68 -8.06
C ALA A 115 -14.85 -2.07 -8.01
N ARG A 116 -14.25 -3.05 -7.31
CA ARG A 116 -14.80 -4.42 -7.24
C ARG A 116 -16.10 -4.49 -6.42
N PRO A 117 -17.24 -4.92 -7.00
CA PRO A 117 -18.49 -5.08 -6.28
C PRO A 117 -18.48 -6.33 -5.38
N GLY A 118 -19.36 -6.34 -4.36
CA GLY A 118 -19.56 -7.53 -3.51
C GLY A 118 -18.43 -7.84 -2.52
N THR A 119 -17.55 -6.87 -2.23
CA THR A 119 -16.45 -7.04 -1.26
C THR A 119 -16.32 -5.87 -0.30
N LYS A 120 -15.77 -6.11 0.89
CA LYS A 120 -15.43 -5.06 1.86
C LYS A 120 -14.29 -4.20 1.31
N LYS A 121 -14.49 -2.88 1.32
CA LYS A 121 -13.60 -1.91 0.68
C LYS A 121 -12.55 -1.28 1.60
N VAL A 122 -12.55 -1.61 2.90
CA VAL A 122 -11.65 -0.98 3.90
C VAL A 122 -10.18 -1.04 3.48
N PHE A 123 -9.67 -2.21 3.11
CA PHE A 123 -8.27 -2.35 2.68
C PHE A 123 -7.98 -1.66 1.35
N ALA A 124 -8.94 -1.64 0.41
CA ALA A 124 -8.78 -0.91 -0.84
C ALA A 124 -8.70 0.61 -0.60
N ILE A 125 -9.52 1.14 0.32
CA ILE A 125 -9.48 2.56 0.71
C ILE A 125 -8.14 2.88 1.38
N LEU A 126 -7.73 2.11 2.40
CA LEU A 126 -6.46 2.33 3.11
C LEU A 126 -5.25 2.24 2.16
N GLY A 127 -5.20 1.20 1.33
CA GLY A 127 -4.15 1.03 0.33
C GLY A 127 -4.12 2.18 -0.68
N THR A 128 -5.29 2.65 -1.15
CA THR A 128 -5.36 3.81 -2.06
C THR A 128 -4.87 5.08 -1.39
N VAL A 129 -5.24 5.34 -0.13
CA VAL A 129 -4.80 6.53 0.61
C VAL A 129 -3.29 6.49 0.87
N PHE A 130 -2.77 5.37 1.40
CA PHE A 130 -1.36 5.25 1.76
C PHE A 130 -0.43 5.18 0.55
N ASN A 131 -0.88 4.67 -0.60
CA ASN A 131 -0.09 4.76 -1.83
C ASN A 131 -0.29 6.10 -2.56
N GLY A 132 -1.51 6.66 -2.53
CA GLY A 132 -1.84 7.88 -3.27
C GLY A 132 -1.27 9.14 -2.66
N LEU A 133 -1.27 9.26 -1.33
CA LEU A 133 -0.80 10.47 -0.65
C LEU A 133 0.71 10.74 -0.89
N PRO A 134 1.63 9.77 -0.77
CA PRO A 134 3.04 9.98 -1.12
C PRO A 134 3.24 10.33 -2.59
N LEU A 135 2.49 9.67 -3.50
CA LEU A 135 2.60 9.93 -4.93
C LEU A 135 2.15 11.36 -5.28
N LEU A 136 1.05 11.80 -4.68
CA LEU A 136 0.53 13.16 -4.81
C LEU A 136 1.54 14.17 -4.27
N PHE A 137 2.10 13.92 -3.08
CA PHE A 137 3.10 14.78 -2.46
C PHE A 137 4.34 14.96 -3.36
N VAL A 138 4.90 13.86 -3.88
CA VAL A 138 6.05 13.92 -4.80
C VAL A 138 5.69 14.65 -6.09
N THR A 139 4.50 14.40 -6.64
CA THR A 139 4.04 15.07 -7.87
C THR A 139 3.88 16.58 -7.65
N LEU A 140 3.33 17.00 -6.51
CA LEU A 140 3.20 18.41 -6.16
C LEU A 140 4.57 19.08 -6.01
N LEU A 141 5.50 18.43 -5.31
CA LEU A 141 6.87 18.92 -5.17
C LEU A 141 7.58 19.05 -6.53
N MET A 142 7.38 18.09 -7.43
CA MET A 142 7.92 18.14 -8.79
C MET A 142 7.35 19.33 -9.58
N ILE A 143 6.04 19.57 -9.51
CA ILE A 143 5.39 20.71 -10.18
C ILE A 143 5.93 22.04 -9.63
N ILE A 144 6.03 22.16 -8.30
CA ILE A 144 6.59 23.36 -7.66
C ILE A 144 8.04 23.58 -8.08
N GLY A 145 8.85 22.51 -8.08
CA GLY A 145 10.25 22.57 -8.50
C GLY A 145 10.41 22.99 -9.96
N LEU A 146 9.57 22.47 -10.86
CA LEU A 146 9.57 22.86 -12.27
C LEU A 146 9.08 24.28 -12.50
N ALA A 147 8.13 24.77 -11.69
CA ALA A 147 7.64 26.15 -11.78
C ALA A 147 8.63 27.17 -11.18
N ALA A 148 9.57 26.72 -10.35
CA ALA A 148 10.60 27.56 -9.74
C ALA A 148 11.86 27.73 -10.62
N VAL A 149 11.95 26.99 -11.74
CA VAL A 149 13.03 27.07 -12.75
C VAL A 149 12.56 27.94 -13.91
#